data_AF-A0A1A9HEU0-F1
#
_entry.id   AF-A0A1A9HEU0-F1
#
_cell.length_a   1.000
_cell.length_b   1.000
_cell.length_c   1.000
_cell.angle_alpha   90.00
_cell.angle_beta   90.00
_cell.angle_gamma   90.00
#
_symmetry.space_group_name_H-M   'P 1'
#
loop_
_entity.id
_entity.type
_entity.pdbx_description
1 polymer ?
#
loop_
_entity_poly.entity_id
_entity_poly.type
_entity_poly.pdbx_seq_one_letter_code
_entity_poly.pdbx_strand_id
1 'polypeptide(L)'
;MTRTIVDIPAAQLVEIDRLCKLMGISRAEAVRRALATFADGHVDVTPEAFGLWSSHGARVDPAEGPTVGPAVRSDDSAPRRSRRP
;
A
#
# COMPACT_ATOMS: atom_id res chain seq x y z
N MET A 1 15.31 10.93 4.26
CA MET A 1 15.32 11.26 2.82
C MET A 1 16.20 10.25 2.09
N THR A 2 15.65 9.59 1.08
CA THR A 2 16.39 8.62 0.24
C THR A 2 16.84 9.31 -1.04
N ARG A 3 18.01 8.93 -1.57
CA ARG A 3 18.52 9.41 -2.87
C ARG A 3 18.44 8.27 -3.87
N THR A 4 17.99 8.59 -5.08
CA THR A 4 17.87 7.63 -6.19
C THR A 4 18.60 8.20 -7.39
N ILE A 5 19.36 7.36 -8.09
CA ILE A 5 19.99 7.68 -9.37
C ILE A 5 19.11 7.09 -10.47
N VAL A 6 18.83 7.88 -11.49
CA VAL A 6 18.04 7.46 -12.65
C VAL A 6 18.78 7.83 -13.92
N ASP A 7 18.83 6.91 -14.87
CA ASP A 7 19.36 7.19 -16.20
C ASP A 7 18.26 7.76 -17.07
N ILE A 8 18.55 8.90 -17.70
CA ILE A 8 17.62 9.61 -18.58
C ILE A 8 18.35 9.84 -19.91
N PRO A 9 17.73 9.54 -21.07
CA PRO A 9 18.32 9.83 -22.36
C PRO A 9 18.76 11.29 -22.48
N ALA A 10 19.94 11.53 -23.05
CA ALA A 10 20.53 12.87 -23.13
C ALA A 10 19.61 13.90 -23.81
N ALA A 11 18.90 13.49 -24.86
CA ALA A 11 17.92 14.34 -25.55
C ALA A 11 16.80 14.82 -24.61
N GLN A 12 16.28 13.91 -23.78
CA GLN A 12 15.21 14.23 -22.82
C GLN A 12 15.72 15.12 -21.67
N LEU A 13 16.97 14.92 -21.21
CA LEU A 13 17.58 15.81 -20.23
C LEU A 13 17.66 17.26 -20.71
N VAL A 14 18.02 17.48 -21.98
CA VAL A 14 18.09 18.83 -22.57
C VAL A 14 16.71 19.51 -22.56
N GLU A 15 15.66 18.76 -22.87
CA GLU A 15 14.30 19.27 -22.84
C GLU A 15 13.84 19.63 -21.42
N ILE A 16 14.10 18.74 -20.45
CA ILE A 16 13.82 18.98 -19.03
C ILE A 16 14.55 20.22 -18.52
N ASP A 17 15.82 20.41 -18.90
CA ASP A 17 16.61 21.58 -18.50
C ASP A 17 16.01 22.90 -19.01
N ARG A 18 15.52 22.90 -20.27
CA ARG A 18 14.84 24.08 -20.83
C ARG A 18 13.56 24.39 -20.06
N LEU A 19 12.76 23.36 -19.77
CA LEU A 19 11.52 23.51 -19.00
C LEU A 19 11.80 24.04 -17.59
N CYS A 20 12.79 23.48 -16.89
CA CYS A 20 13.17 23.91 -15.55
C CYS A 20 13.62 25.38 -15.52
N LYS A 21 14.38 25.82 -16.52
CA LYS A 21 14.81 27.22 -16.67
C LYS A 21 13.61 28.15 -16.90
N LEU A 22 12.68 27.76 -17.78
CA LEU A 22 11.47 28.53 -18.05
C LEU A 22 10.59 28.68 -16.80
N MET A 23 10.48 27.62 -16.00
CA MET A 23 9.67 27.58 -14.78
C MET A 23 10.38 28.16 -13.54
N GLY A 24 11.68 28.44 -13.62
CA GLY A 24 12.47 28.92 -12.49
C GLY A 24 12.61 27.89 -11.35
N ILE A 25 12.61 26.59 -11.66
CA ILE A 25 12.71 25.51 -10.66
C ILE A 25 13.94 24.62 -10.87
N SER A 26 14.34 23.91 -9.82
CA SER A 26 15.40 22.90 -9.91
C SER A 26 14.92 21.63 -10.64
N ARG A 27 15.85 20.91 -11.29
CA ARG A 27 15.56 19.58 -11.88
C ARG A 27 14.94 18.62 -10.88
N ALA A 28 15.47 18.56 -9.65
CA ALA A 28 14.96 17.68 -8.62
C ALA A 28 13.51 18.02 -8.24
N GLU A 29 13.15 19.29 -8.28
CA GLU A 29 11.77 19.73 -8.05
C GLU A 29 10.84 19.35 -9.19
N ALA A 30 11.29 19.51 -10.45
CA ALA A 30 10.52 19.06 -11.60
C ALA A 30 10.23 17.55 -11.54
N VAL A 31 11.22 16.73 -11.18
CA VAL A 31 11.05 15.27 -11.00
C VAL A 31 10.07 14.96 -9.87
N ARG A 32 10.17 15.64 -8.72
CA ARG A 32 9.22 15.44 -7.60
C ARG A 32 7.78 15.75 -8.02
N ARG A 33 7.54 16.86 -8.71
CA ARG A 33 6.20 17.23 -9.21
C ARG A 33 5.68 16.22 -10.22
N ALA A 34 6.52 15.82 -11.18
CA ALA A 34 6.16 14.83 -12.18
C ALA A 34 5.76 13.50 -11.53
N LEU A 35 6.52 13.02 -10.55
CA LEU A 35 6.20 11.80 -9.82
C LEU A 35 4.94 11.91 -8.97
N ALA A 36 4.72 13.04 -8.29
CA ALA A 36 3.49 13.27 -7.52
C ALA A 36 2.26 13.24 -8.44
N THR A 37 2.30 13.99 -9.55
CA THR A 37 1.21 14.00 -10.53
C THR A 37 1.00 12.64 -11.18
N PHE A 38 2.09 11.91 -11.50
CA PHE A 38 1.99 10.56 -12.04
C PHE A 38 1.36 9.60 -11.03
N ALA A 39 1.78 9.64 -9.77
CA ALA A 39 1.22 8.79 -8.72
C ALA A 39 -0.27 9.08 -8.52
N ASP A 40 -0.67 10.34 -8.36
CA ASP A 40 -2.06 10.75 -8.13
C ASP A 40 -3.01 10.24 -9.22
N GLY A 41 -2.55 10.20 -10.49
CA GLY A 41 -3.33 9.71 -11.62
C GLY A 41 -3.39 8.18 -11.77
N HIS A 42 -2.59 7.43 -11.00
CA HIS A 42 -2.42 5.98 -11.17
C HIS A 42 -2.58 5.20 -9.85
N VAL A 43 -3.11 5.82 -8.78
CA VAL A 43 -3.51 5.10 -7.57
C VAL A 43 -4.85 4.38 -7.79
N ASP A 44 -4.81 3.32 -8.60
CA ASP A 44 -5.78 2.21 -8.54
C ASP A 44 -5.11 1.01 -7.84
N VAL A 45 -4.50 1.26 -6.68
CA VAL A 45 -3.88 0.18 -5.89
C VAL A 45 -4.58 0.15 -4.54
N THR A 46 -5.52 -0.80 -4.42
CA THR A 46 -6.17 -1.20 -3.17
C THR A 46 -5.11 -1.35 -2.06
N PRO A 47 -5.20 -0.60 -0.95
CA PRO A 47 -4.25 -0.66 0.16
C PRO A 47 -4.16 -2.06 0.82
N GLU A 48 -5.14 -2.91 0.55
CA GLU A 48 -5.24 -4.29 1.04
C GLU A 48 -4.06 -5.18 0.60
N ALA A 49 -3.42 -4.89 -0.54
CA ALA A 49 -2.29 -5.68 -1.04
C ALA A 49 -0.99 -5.45 -0.25
N PHE A 50 -0.84 -4.32 0.46
CA PHE A 50 0.34 -4.03 1.29
C PHE A 50 0.14 -4.33 2.79
N GLY A 51 -1.09 -4.58 3.23
CA GLY A 51 -1.39 -4.98 4.61
C GLY A 51 -0.83 -6.36 5.00
N LEU A 52 -0.53 -7.22 4.02
CA LEU A 52 0.03 -8.55 4.26
C LEU A 52 1.54 -8.54 4.55
N TRP A 53 2.28 -7.52 4.09
CA TRP A 53 3.73 -7.44 4.29
C TRP A 53 4.15 -6.56 5.46
N SER A 54 3.28 -5.63 5.90
CA SER A 54 3.54 -4.82 7.09
C SER A 54 3.58 -5.63 8.39
N SER A 55 2.97 -6.82 8.40
CA SER A 55 2.88 -7.72 9.56
C SER A 55 4.03 -8.72 9.70
N HIS A 56 4.96 -8.81 8.72
CA HIS A 56 6.08 -9.76 8.77
C HIS A 56 7.35 -9.19 9.43
N GLY A 57 7.33 -7.93 9.89
CA GLY A 57 8.43 -7.30 10.63
C GLY A 57 8.32 -7.44 12.16
N ALA A 58 7.20 -7.97 12.68
CA ALA A 58 7.12 -8.32 14.10
C ALA A 58 7.94 -9.58 14.31
N ARG A 59 9.11 -9.42 14.95
CA ARG A 59 9.91 -10.52 15.47
C ARG A 59 8.99 -11.39 16.33
N VAL A 60 8.60 -12.56 15.84
CA VAL A 60 7.94 -13.56 16.69
C VAL A 60 9.02 -14.12 17.60
N ASP A 61 9.06 -13.65 18.84
CA ASP A 61 9.84 -14.34 19.87
C ASP A 61 9.24 -15.75 20.05
N PRO A 62 10.05 -16.82 20.00
CA PRO A 62 9.55 -18.20 19.92
C PRO A 62 9.00 -18.75 21.24
N ALA A 63 8.54 -17.91 22.16
CA ALA A 63 8.12 -18.34 23.50
C ALA A 63 6.61 -18.54 23.68
N GLU A 64 5.74 -18.04 22.80
CA GLU A 64 4.30 -18.29 22.91
C GLU A 64 3.70 -18.66 21.56
N GLY A 65 3.49 -19.96 21.35
CA GLY A 65 2.60 -20.43 20.29
C GLY A 65 1.17 -19.97 20.58
N PRO A 66 0.33 -19.72 19.56
CA PRO A 66 -1.06 -19.38 19.78
C PRO A 66 -1.76 -20.57 20.42
N THR A 67 -2.10 -20.44 21.70
CA THR A 67 -3.07 -21.31 22.36
C THR A 67 -4.41 -21.09 21.64
N VAL A 68 -4.68 -21.92 20.64
CA VAL A 68 -6.00 -22.04 20.04
C VAL A 68 -6.91 -22.56 21.15
N GLY A 69 -7.61 -21.64 21.81
CA GLY A 69 -8.67 -21.97 22.76
C GLY A 69 -9.74 -22.84 22.07
N PRO A 70 -10.36 -23.78 22.78
CA PRO A 70 -11.22 -24.77 22.15
C PRO A 70 -12.41 -24.07 21.49
N ALA A 71 -12.63 -24.41 20.22
CA ALA A 71 -13.82 -24.04 19.47
C ALA A 71 -15.07 -24.51 20.23
N VAL A 72 -15.81 -23.56 20.81
CA VAL A 72 -17.16 -23.80 21.33
C VAL A 72 -18.02 -24.20 20.15
N ARG A 73 -18.44 -25.47 20.13
CA ARG A 73 -19.49 -25.98 19.26
C ARG A 73 -20.81 -25.42 19.77
N SER A 74 -21.40 -24.49 19.02
CA SER A 74 -22.82 -24.17 19.18
C SER A 74 -23.63 -25.25 18.47
N ASP A 75 -24.01 -26.28 19.21
CA ASP A 75 -25.04 -27.21 18.80
C ASP A 75 -26.39 -26.80 19.42
N ASP A 76 -27.38 -26.78 18.53
CA ASP A 76 -28.76 -27.17 18.75
C ASP A 76 -29.75 -26.21 19.46
N SER A 77 -30.70 -25.67 18.68
CA SER A 77 -32.11 -26.13 18.77
C SER A 77 -33.07 -25.27 17.94
N ALA A 78 -33.73 -25.94 16.99
CA ALA A 78 -34.73 -25.41 16.06
C ALA A 78 -36.02 -24.86 16.72
N PRO A 79 -36.79 -23.98 16.04
CA PRO A 79 -38.06 -23.47 16.55
C PRO A 79 -39.18 -24.51 16.46
N ARG A 80 -39.79 -24.86 17.60
CA ARG A 80 -40.99 -25.70 17.65
C ARG A 80 -42.19 -24.94 17.09
N ARG A 81 -42.77 -25.54 16.05
CA ARG A 81 -43.98 -25.11 15.35
C ARG A 81 -45.19 -25.00 16.27
N SER A 82 -46.03 -24.04 15.93
CA SER A 82 -47.43 -23.89 16.32
C SER A 82 -48.24 -25.17 16.08
N ARG A 83 -49.12 -25.50 17.04
CA ARG A 83 -50.46 -26.05 16.77
C ARG A 83 -51.34 -26.04 18.02
N ARG A 84 -52.39 -25.21 17.96
CA ARG A 84 -53.66 -25.31 18.67
C ARG A 84 -54.38 -26.62 18.26
N PRO A 85 -55.31 -27.15 19.07
CA PRO A 85 -56.66 -26.59 19.17
C PRO A 85 -57.08 -26.20 20.59
#